data_AF-A0AAN9A2Z5-F1
#
_entry.id   AF-A0AAN9A2Z5-F1
#
_cell.length_a   1.000
_cell.length_b   1.000
_cell.length_c   1.000
_cell.angle_alpha   90.00
_cell.angle_beta   90.00
_cell.angle_gamma   90.00
#
_symmetry.space_group_name_H-M   'P 1'
#
loop_
_entity.id
_entity.type
_entity.pdbx_description
1 polymer ?
#
loop_
_entity_poly.entity_id
_entity_poly.type
_entity_poly.pdbx_seq_one_letter_code
_entity_poly.pdbx_strand_id
1 'polypeptide(L)' 'MIATKEEMESAKLPLEDRDYCAHYLIKHMTCRKEVFPLVYKCAHEKHEFLNCQYEE' A
#
# COMPACT_ATOMS: atom_id res chain seq x y z
N MET A 1 10.59 -2.29 -9.52
CA MET A 1 9.17 -1.88 -9.38
C MET A 1 8.31 -3.11 -9.63
N ILE A 2 7.58 -3.55 -8.62
CA ILE A 2 6.69 -4.72 -8.70
C ILE A 2 5.26 -4.29 -9.08
N ALA A 3 4.83 -3.09 -8.67
CA ALA A 3 3.58 -2.49 -9.10
C ALA A 3 3.71 -1.83 -10.48
N THR A 4 2.74 -2.07 -11.35
CA THR A 4 2.64 -1.41 -12.65
C THR A 4 2.06 0.01 -12.51
N LYS A 5 2.32 0.87 -13.51
CA LYS A 5 1.75 2.23 -13.52
C LYS A 5 0.22 2.22 -13.53
N GLU A 6 -0.37 1.28 -14.26
CA GLU A 6 -1.81 1.09 -14.36
C GLU A 6 -2.44 0.74 -13.01
N GLU A 7 -1.79 -0.12 -12.21
CA GLU A 7 -2.23 -0.45 -10.85
C GLU A 7 -2.17 0.76 -9.92
N MET A 8 -1.10 1.56 -9.98
CA MET A 8 -0.96 2.79 -9.18
C MET A 8 -1.99 3.86 -9.55
N GLU A 9 -2.34 3.97 -10.83
CA GLU A 9 -3.40 4.86 -11.31
C GLU A 9 -4.79 4.36 -10.88
N SER A 10 -5.05 3.06 -10.99
CA SER A 10 -6.32 2.46 -10.55
C SER A 10 -6.55 2.60 -9.04
N ALA A 11 -5.47 2.52 -8.26
CA ALA A 11 -5.48 2.73 -6.81
C ALA A 11 -5.57 4.22 -6.42
N LYS A 12 -5.50 5.14 -7.39
CA LYS A 12 -5.52 6.60 -7.19
C LYS A 12 -4.46 7.08 -6.20
N LEU A 13 -3.25 6.55 -6.32
CA LEU A 13 -2.12 6.98 -5.49
C LEU A 13 -1.69 8.41 -5.85
N PRO A 14 -1.45 9.29 -4.86
CA PRO A 14 -0.83 10.59 -5.09
C PRO A 14 0.59 10.39 -5.64
N LEU A 15 1.13 11.41 -6.32
CA LEU A 15 2.43 11.31 -6.98
C LEU A 15 3.58 11.03 -6.00
N GLU A 16 3.44 11.49 -4.76
CA GLU A 16 4.42 11.31 -3.68
C GLU A 16 4.54 9.83 -3.26
N ASP A 17 3.45 9.08 -3.32
CA ASP A 17 3.38 7.67 -2.90
C ASP A 17 3.59 6.68 -4.08
N ARG A 18 4.12 7.16 -5.22
CA ARG A 18 4.46 6.33 -6.40
C ARG A 18 5.94 5.95 -6.41
N ASP A 19 6.42 5.54 -5.25
CA ASP A 19 7.77 5.09 -4.95
C ASP A 19 7.95 3.58 -5.29
N TYR A 20 9.13 3.01 -5.00
CA TYR A 20 9.33 1.58 -5.19
C TYR A 20 8.49 0.76 -4.18
N CYS A 21 8.10 1.37 -3.06
CA CYS A 21 7.28 0.79 -2.00
C CYS A 21 5.76 0.80 -2.26
N ALA A 22 5.29 1.44 -3.35
CA ALA A 22 3.86 1.57 -3.69
C ALA A 22 3.06 0.25 -3.69
N HIS A 23 3.72 -0.89 -3.96
CA HIS A 23 3.10 -2.21 -3.92
C HIS A 23 2.61 -2.64 -2.52
N TYR A 24 3.31 -2.24 -1.45
CA TYR A 24 2.84 -2.47 -0.07
C TYR A 24 1.65 -1.58 0.30
N LEU A 25 1.66 -0.34 -0.19
CA LEU A 25 0.57 0.61 0.03
C LEU A 25 -0.73 0.12 -0.62
N ILE A 26 -0.65 -0.42 -1.85
CA ILE A 26 -1.78 -1.05 -2.53
C ILE A 26 -2.31 -2.24 -1.73
N LYS A 27 -1.44 -3.13 -1.21
CA LYS A 27 -1.86 -4.24 -0.33
C LYS A 27 -2.60 -3.76 0.92
N HIS A 28 -2.07 -2.73 1.58
CA HIS A 28 -2.72 -2.15 2.76
C HIS A 28 -4.10 -1.56 2.43
N MET A 29 -4.24 -0.85 1.30
CA MET A 29 -5.52 -0.32 0.84
C MET A 29 -6.53 -1.43 0.50
N THR A 30 -6.07 -2.51 -0.14
CA THR A 30 -6.92 -3.68 -0.43
C THR A 30 -7.40 -4.35 0.85
N CYS A 31 -6.50 -4.61 1.80
CA CYS A 31 -6.88 -5.16 3.11
C CYS A 31 -7.94 -4.28 3.78
N ARG A 32 -7.74 -2.94 3.81
CA ARG A 32 -8.71 -2.02 4.42
C ARG A 32 -10.11 -2.09 3.80
N LYS A 33 -10.23 -2.39 2.50
CA LYS A 33 -11.53 -2.57 1.83
C LYS A 33 -12.19 -3.90 2.19
N GLU A 34 -11.41 -4.96 2.33
CA GLU A 34 -11.91 -6.32 2.60
C GLU A 34 -12.36 -6.52 4.05
N VAL A 35 -11.59 -6.02 5.02
CA VAL A 35 -11.87 -6.24 6.45
C VAL A 35 -12.66 -5.10 7.10
N PHE A 36 -13.10 -4.09 6.34
CA PHE A 36 -13.91 -3.00 6.89
C PHE A 36 -15.17 -3.54 7.59
N PRO A 37 -15.50 -3.11 8.83
CA PRO A 37 -14.93 -2.00 9.61
C PRO A 37 -13.74 -2.37 10.53
N LEU A 38 -13.30 -3.63 10.57
CA LEU A 38 -12.23 -4.14 11.43
C LEU A 38 -10.82 -3.87 10.85
N VAL A 39 -10.57 -2.62 10.46
CA VAL A 39 -9.31 -2.18 9.80
C VAL A 39 -8.04 -2.39 10.64
N TYR A 40 -8.16 -2.58 11.96
CA TYR A 40 -7.01 -2.89 12.83
C TYR A 40 -6.33 -4.23 12.49
N LYS A 41 -7.04 -5.14 11.81
CA LYS A 41 -6.46 -6.42 11.36
C LYS A 41 -5.39 -6.21 10.27
N CYS A 42 -5.40 -5.07 9.58
CA CYS A 42 -4.44 -4.73 8.52
C CYS A 42 -3.13 -4.10 9.05
N ALA A 43 -2.77 -4.35 10.31
CA ALA A 43 -1.59 -3.77 10.94
C ALA A 43 -0.29 -4.34 10.37
N HIS A 44 -0.32 -5.58 9.88
CA HIS A 44 0.85 -6.24 9.30
C HIS A 44 1.26 -5.58 7.99
N GLU A 45 0.32 -5.36 7.07
CA GLU A 45 0.53 -4.70 5.79
C GLU A 45 0.98 -3.25 5.97
N LYS A 46 0.46 -2.58 7.02
CA LYS A 46 0.93 -1.24 7.39
C LYS A 46 2.39 -1.26 7.84
N HIS A 47 2.78 -2.25 8.62
CA HIS A 47 4.16 -2.39 9.11
C HIS A 47 5.13 -2.72 7.97
N GLU A 48 4.73 -3.60 7.03
CA GLU A 48 5.54 -3.89 5.84
C GLU A 48 5.78 -2.63 4.99
N PHE A 49 4.74 -1.82 4.78
CA PHE A 49 4.87 -0.55 4.07
C PHE A 49 5.83 0.42 4.78
N LEU A 50 5.72 0.57 6.10
CA LEU A 50 6.60 1.44 6.88
C LEU A 50 8.06 0.96 6.90
N ASN A 51 8.28 -0.35 6.99
CA ASN A 51 9.62 -0.92 6.91
C ASN A 51 10.25 -0.63 5.55
N CYS A 52 9.49 -0.78 4.46
CA CYS A 52 9.97 -0.46 3.12
C CYS A 52 10.38 1.01 3.00
N GLN A 53 9.56 1.94 3.51
CA GLN A 53 9.91 3.37 3.51
C GLN A 53 11.08 3.74 4.43
N TYR A 54 11.38 2.92 5.44
CA TYR A 54 12.51 3.15 6.34
C TYR A 54 13.82 2.57 5.78
N GLU A 55 13.73 1.52 4.96
CA GLU A 55 14.86 0.91 4.27
C GLU A 55 15.24 1.62 2.95
N GLU A 56 14.36 2.47 2.42
CA GLU A 56 14.64 3.42 1.31
C GLU A 56 15.44 4.65 1.76
#